data_AF-A0AAW6RE47-F1
#
_entry.id   AF-A0AAW6RE47-F1
#
_cell.length_a   1.000
_cell.length_b   1.000
_cell.length_c   1.000
_cell.angle_alpha   90.00
_cell.angle_beta   90.00
_cell.angle_gamma   90.00
#
_symmetry.space_group_name_H-M   'P 1'
#
loop_
_entity.id
_entity.type
_entity.pdbx_description
1 polymer ?
#
loop_
_entity_poly.entity_id
_entity_poly.type
_entity_poly.pdbx_seq_one_letter_code
_entity_poly.pdbx_strand_id
1 'polypeptide(L)'
;MRSTPGLRRPLPMAARYRRTWAAALLAVVEILVAYQAIDGGLALADDRWQMPREWLHNTPFDTWTGPGLVLIAAIGVPHALAALAVVLLPVDSRIGILGGLLSGASLVVWIGIQIALLQIFFFLQPVIVAFGIIEICLAILWRRALTRRPAPPPGDTYPTRPLSAAANRNRQ
;
A
#
# COMPACT_ATOMS: atom_id res chain seq x y z
N MET A 1 33.54 -46.99 10.34
CA MET A 1 33.58 -45.81 9.43
C MET A 1 32.58 -44.78 9.95
N ARG A 2 33.06 -43.64 10.48
CA ARG A 2 32.19 -42.54 10.94
C ARG A 2 31.83 -41.67 9.75
N SER A 3 30.54 -41.55 9.47
CA SER A 3 29.98 -40.65 8.47
C SER A 3 30.25 -39.21 8.89
N THR A 4 31.03 -38.46 8.12
CA THR A 4 31.25 -37.03 8.29
C THR A 4 29.92 -36.29 8.09
N PRO A 5 29.42 -35.53 9.09
CA PRO A 5 28.25 -34.67 8.90
C PRO A 5 28.61 -33.62 7.85
N GLY A 6 28.03 -33.75 6.65
CA GLY A 6 28.24 -32.79 5.57
C GLY A 6 27.92 -31.38 6.07
N LEU A 7 28.91 -30.50 5.99
CA LEU A 7 28.78 -29.08 6.32
C LEU A 7 27.74 -28.44 5.39
N ARG A 8 26.53 -28.20 5.90
CA ARG A 8 25.44 -27.55 5.17
C ARG A 8 25.55 -26.05 5.37
N ARG A 9 25.86 -25.30 4.31
CA ARG A 9 25.68 -23.85 4.32
C ARG A 9 24.19 -23.56 4.09
N PRO A 10 23.46 -22.96 5.05
CA PRO A 10 22.18 -22.37 4.72
C PRO A 10 22.46 -21.27 3.69
N LEU A 11 22.01 -21.46 2.46
CA LEU A 11 21.91 -20.33 1.55
C LEU A 11 21.00 -19.34 2.28
N PRO A 12 21.40 -18.06 2.45
CA PRO A 12 20.45 -17.06 2.88
C PRO A 12 19.32 -17.14 1.87
N MET A 13 18.13 -17.53 2.34
CA MET A 13 16.89 -17.23 1.65
C MET A 13 16.88 -15.71 1.55
N ALA A 14 17.55 -15.17 0.54
CA ALA A 14 17.12 -13.96 -0.12
C ALA A 14 15.75 -14.34 -0.69
N ALA A 15 14.75 -14.35 0.21
CA ALA A 15 13.36 -14.49 -0.09
C ALA A 15 13.07 -13.28 -0.97
N ARG A 16 13.31 -13.45 -2.27
CA ARG A 16 13.06 -12.44 -3.27
C ARG A 16 11.57 -12.20 -3.15
N TYR A 17 11.25 -11.10 -2.48
CA TYR A 17 9.91 -10.71 -2.09
C TYR A 17 9.10 -10.56 -3.37
N ARG A 18 8.47 -11.65 -3.82
CA ARG A 18 7.66 -11.65 -5.04
C ARG A 18 6.41 -10.86 -4.67
N ARG A 19 6.47 -9.54 -4.84
CA ARG A 19 5.28 -8.68 -4.74
C ARG A 19 4.19 -9.31 -5.58
N THR A 20 3.07 -9.58 -4.95
CA THR A 20 1.87 -10.01 -5.66
C THR A 20 1.43 -8.87 -6.55
N TRP A 21 0.74 -9.18 -7.66
CA TRP A 21 0.13 -8.17 -8.52
C TRP A 21 -0.79 -7.22 -7.71
N ALA A 22 -1.45 -7.74 -6.66
CA ALA A 22 -2.28 -6.95 -5.75
C ALA A 22 -1.47 -5.92 -4.96
N ALA A 23 -0.27 -6.27 -4.47
CA ALA A 23 0.62 -5.34 -3.81
C ALA A 23 1.13 -4.25 -4.77
N ALA A 24 1.45 -4.64 -6.01
CA ALA A 24 1.87 -3.68 -7.03
C ALA A 24 0.76 -2.68 -7.39
N LEU A 25 -0.48 -3.18 -7.58
CA LEU A 25 -1.63 -2.31 -7.83
C LEU A 25 -1.96 -1.42 -6.64
N LEU A 26 -1.92 -1.95 -5.42
CA LEU A 26 -2.16 -1.17 -4.20
C LEU A 26 -1.18 0.02 -4.13
N ALA A 27 0.11 -0.22 -4.33
CA ALA A 27 1.11 0.84 -4.34
C ALA A 27 0.84 1.89 -5.43
N VAL A 28 0.41 1.48 -6.62
CA VAL A 28 0.08 2.44 -7.69
C VAL A 28 -1.10 3.31 -7.28
N VAL A 29 -2.16 2.72 -6.71
CA VAL A 29 -3.32 3.49 -6.25
C VAL A 29 -2.92 4.45 -5.13
N GLU A 30 -2.16 3.99 -4.13
CA GLU A 30 -1.68 4.82 -3.02
C GLU A 30 -0.83 6.01 -3.52
N ILE A 31 0.04 5.80 -4.52
CA ILE A 31 0.83 6.89 -5.13
C ILE A 31 -0.07 7.91 -5.83
N LEU A 32 -1.06 7.44 -6.60
CA LEU A 32 -1.99 8.32 -7.31
C LEU A 32 -2.82 9.15 -6.32
N VAL A 33 -3.33 8.52 -5.26
CA VAL A 33 -4.09 9.21 -4.21
C VAL A 33 -3.21 10.21 -3.46
N ALA A 34 -1.98 9.83 -3.11
CA ALA A 34 -1.03 10.72 -2.45
C ALA A 34 -0.74 11.95 -3.33
N TYR A 35 -0.47 11.74 -4.62
CA TYR A 35 -0.23 12.83 -5.56
C TYR A 35 -1.45 13.77 -5.67
N GLN A 36 -2.65 13.22 -5.85
CA GLN A 36 -3.88 14.02 -5.94
C GLN A 36 -4.18 14.78 -4.65
N ALA A 37 -3.92 14.19 -3.48
CA ALA A 37 -4.11 14.86 -2.20
C ALA A 37 -3.09 16.00 -1.99
N ILE A 38 -1.85 15.82 -2.44
CA ILE A 38 -0.82 16.85 -2.36
C ILE A 38 -1.13 18.00 -3.32
N ASP A 39 -1.41 17.70 -4.59
CA ASP A 39 -1.74 18.72 -5.59
C ASP A 39 -3.03 19.46 -5.23
N GLY A 40 -4.08 18.73 -4.84
CA GLY A 40 -5.34 19.33 -4.39
C GLY A 40 -5.17 20.19 -3.13
N GLY A 41 -4.37 19.73 -2.17
CA GLY A 41 -4.08 20.48 -0.94
C GLY A 41 -3.29 21.75 -1.18
N LEU A 42 -2.32 21.71 -2.10
CA LEU A 42 -1.57 22.89 -2.54
C LEU A 42 -2.45 23.86 -3.34
N ALA A 43 -3.30 23.34 -4.23
CA ALA A 43 -4.24 24.17 -4.99
C ALA A 43 -5.26 24.89 -4.08
N LEU A 44 -5.70 24.23 -3.01
CA LEU A 44 -6.50 24.83 -1.94
C LEU A 44 -5.71 25.90 -1.16
N ALA A 45 -4.46 25.61 -0.82
CA ALA A 45 -3.62 26.52 -0.04
C ALA A 45 -3.23 27.79 -0.80
N ASP A 46 -2.97 27.67 -2.10
CA ASP A 46 -2.68 28.77 -3.03
C ASP A 46 -3.95 29.49 -3.51
N ASP A 47 -5.14 29.09 -3.03
CA ASP A 47 -6.44 29.64 -3.43
C ASP A 47 -6.67 29.58 -4.97
N ARG A 48 -6.03 28.63 -5.67
CA ARG A 48 -6.09 28.49 -7.14
C ARG A 48 -7.49 28.21 -7.65
N TRP A 49 -8.32 27.59 -6.83
CA TRP A 49 -9.70 27.26 -7.15
C TRP A 49 -10.68 28.39 -6.81
N GLN A 50 -10.19 29.50 -6.24
CA GLN A 50 -10.96 30.70 -5.89
C GLN A 50 -12.30 30.37 -5.21
N MET A 51 -12.26 29.42 -4.27
CA MET A 51 -13.47 28.86 -3.69
C MET A 51 -14.14 29.85 -2.73
N PRO A 52 -15.48 29.96 -2.72
CA PRO A 52 -16.18 30.89 -1.85
C PRO A 52 -15.88 30.60 -0.38
N ARG A 53 -15.36 31.60 0.35
CA ARG A 53 -15.04 31.45 1.79
C ARG A 53 -16.28 31.18 2.65
N GLU A 54 -17.47 31.51 2.15
CA GLU A 54 -18.76 31.15 2.77
C GLU A 54 -18.92 29.65 3.02
N TRP A 55 -18.27 28.79 2.23
CA TRP A 55 -18.32 27.32 2.45
C TRP A 55 -17.55 26.90 3.70
N LEU A 56 -16.67 27.76 4.22
CA LEU A 56 -15.94 27.53 5.46
C LEU A 56 -16.75 27.90 6.71
N HIS A 57 -17.94 28.48 6.57
CA HIS A 57 -18.76 28.94 7.71
C HIS A 57 -19.08 27.83 8.73
N ASN A 58 -19.18 26.58 8.27
CA ASN A 58 -19.44 25.41 9.12
C ASN A 58 -18.14 24.70 9.55
N THR A 59 -16.98 25.28 9.29
CA THR A 59 -15.66 24.72 9.59
C THR A 59 -14.94 25.59 10.62
N PRO A 60 -13.97 25.03 11.37
CA PRO A 60 -13.15 25.82 12.29
C PRO A 60 -12.06 26.65 11.58
N PHE A 61 -12.16 26.84 10.26
CA PHE A 61 -11.12 27.49 9.45
C PHE A 61 -11.64 28.79 8.82
N ASP A 62 -10.85 29.85 8.88
CA ASP A 62 -11.17 31.12 8.22
C ASP A 62 -10.64 31.20 6.77
N THR A 63 -9.74 30.29 6.38
CA THR A 63 -9.07 30.25 5.07
C THR A 63 -8.92 28.81 4.55
N TRP A 64 -8.81 28.67 3.22
CA TRP A 64 -8.64 27.38 2.55
C TRP A 64 -7.26 26.73 2.77
N THR A 65 -6.29 27.48 3.27
CA THR A 65 -4.94 26.97 3.61
C THR A 65 -4.99 25.91 4.70
N GLY A 66 -5.84 26.07 5.72
CA GLY A 66 -6.02 25.08 6.79
C GLY A 66 -6.50 23.72 6.25
N PRO A 67 -7.66 23.66 5.58
CA PRO A 67 -8.16 22.45 4.93
C PRO A 67 -7.16 21.82 3.95
N GLY A 68 -6.44 22.64 3.16
CA GLY A 68 -5.41 22.18 2.24
C GLY A 68 -4.27 21.45 2.94
N LEU A 69 -3.73 22.03 4.03
CA LEU A 69 -2.68 21.40 4.83
C LEU A 69 -3.16 20.12 5.52
N VAL A 70 -4.40 20.10 6.03
CA VAL A 70 -4.97 18.88 6.64
C VAL A 70 -5.14 17.78 5.60
N LEU A 71 -5.57 18.09 4.38
CA LEU A 71 -5.65 17.12 3.28
C LEU A 71 -4.28 16.49 2.99
N ILE A 72 -3.23 17.30 2.91
CA ILE A 72 -1.86 16.81 2.68
C ILE A 72 -1.41 15.92 3.85
N ALA A 73 -1.56 16.38 5.08
CA ALA A 73 -1.05 15.70 6.26
C ALA A 73 -1.84 14.43 6.62
N ALA A 74 -3.17 14.45 6.51
CA ALA A 74 -4.04 13.36 6.92
C ALA A 74 -4.25 12.32 5.80
N ILE A 75 -4.10 12.70 4.54
CA ILE A 75 -4.34 11.81 3.39
C ILE A 75 -3.07 11.62 2.58
N GLY A 76 -2.47 12.71 2.08
CA GLY A 76 -1.28 12.64 1.24
C GLY A 76 -0.12 11.88 1.90
N VAL A 77 0.25 12.25 3.13
CA VAL A 77 1.37 11.64 3.85
C VAL A 77 1.13 10.16 4.17
N PRO A 78 -0.01 9.73 4.77
CA PRO A 78 -0.23 8.31 5.04
C PRO A 78 -0.20 7.44 3.78
N HIS A 79 -0.79 7.89 2.67
CA HIS A 79 -0.78 7.14 1.41
C HIS A 79 0.62 7.09 0.80
N ALA A 80 1.40 8.18 0.87
CA ALA A 80 2.79 8.18 0.44
C ALA A 80 3.66 7.22 1.27
N LEU A 81 3.47 7.20 2.59
CA LEU A 81 4.17 6.27 3.48
C LEU A 81 3.76 4.81 3.25
N ALA A 82 2.47 4.55 3.00
CA ALA A 82 1.98 3.22 2.67
C ALA A 82 2.58 2.73 1.34
N ALA A 83 2.56 3.58 0.30
CA ALA A 83 3.20 3.29 -0.98
C ALA A 83 4.70 3.04 -0.81
N LEU A 84 5.40 3.85 -0.02
CA LEU A 84 6.83 3.70 0.26
C LEU A 84 7.13 2.39 0.97
N ALA A 85 6.32 2.04 1.96
CA ALA A 85 6.40 0.77 2.67
C ALA A 85 6.21 -0.40 1.69
N VAL A 86 5.22 -0.32 0.82
CA VAL A 86 5.01 -1.34 -0.18
C VAL A 86 6.17 -1.37 -1.17
N VAL A 87 6.68 -0.23 -1.67
CA VAL A 87 7.58 -0.09 -2.84
C VAL A 87 9.08 -0.17 -2.56
N LEU A 88 9.56 0.40 -1.47
CA LEU A 88 11.00 0.54 -1.21
C LEU A 88 11.48 -0.25 0.01
N LEU A 89 10.60 -0.51 0.98
CA LEU A 89 10.99 -1.17 2.22
C LEU A 89 10.83 -2.70 2.12
N PRO A 90 11.78 -3.49 2.64
CA PRO A 90 11.63 -4.93 2.82
C PRO A 90 10.75 -5.22 4.05
N VAL A 91 9.58 -4.60 4.13
CA VAL A 91 8.63 -4.78 5.24
C VAL A 91 7.82 -6.05 5.08
N ASP A 92 7.44 -6.63 6.20
CA ASP A 92 6.51 -7.75 6.25
C ASP A 92 5.21 -7.41 5.51
N SER A 93 4.66 -8.39 4.79
CA SER A 93 3.44 -8.18 3.99
C SER A 93 2.25 -7.76 4.85
N ARG A 94 2.29 -8.02 6.16
CA ARG A 94 1.29 -7.55 7.13
C ARG A 94 1.27 -6.04 7.26
N ILE A 95 2.43 -5.39 7.22
CA ILE A 95 2.56 -3.92 7.35
C ILE A 95 2.00 -3.25 6.09
N GLY A 96 2.33 -3.77 4.90
CA GLY A 96 1.76 -3.28 3.65
C GLY A 96 0.23 -3.43 3.57
N ILE A 97 -0.30 -4.56 4.03
CA ILE A 97 -1.76 -4.77 4.10
C ILE A 97 -2.42 -3.80 5.08
N LEU A 98 -1.82 -3.58 6.26
CA LEU A 98 -2.33 -2.64 7.24
C LEU A 98 -2.29 -1.21 6.71
N GLY A 99 -1.20 -0.84 6.02
CA GLY A 99 -1.03 0.46 5.36
C GLY A 99 -2.15 0.74 4.36
N GLY A 100 -2.41 -0.19 3.45
CA GLY A 100 -3.51 -0.02 2.46
C GLY A 100 -4.90 -0.01 3.09
N LEU A 101 -5.11 -0.77 4.18
CA LEU A 101 -6.40 -0.75 4.88
C LEU A 101 -6.64 0.59 5.59
N LEU A 102 -5.62 1.11 6.28
CA LEU A 102 -5.70 2.38 6.99
C LEU A 102 -5.80 3.56 6.03
N SER A 103 -5.06 3.52 4.92
CA SER A 103 -5.10 4.56 3.88
C SER A 103 -6.46 4.61 3.19
N GLY A 104 -6.97 3.47 2.72
CA GLY A 104 -8.30 3.43 2.10
C GLY A 104 -9.41 3.84 3.07
N ALA A 105 -9.33 3.41 4.34
CA ALA A 105 -10.30 3.83 5.36
C ALA A 105 -10.22 5.33 5.66
N SER A 106 -9.02 5.90 5.78
CA SER A 106 -8.85 7.34 6.02
C SER A 106 -9.41 8.16 4.87
N LEU A 107 -9.22 7.71 3.62
CA LEU A 107 -9.77 8.38 2.44
C LEU A 107 -11.31 8.42 2.44
N VAL A 108 -11.95 7.29 2.78
CA VAL A 108 -13.42 7.23 2.87
C VAL A 108 -13.94 8.14 3.99
N VAL A 109 -13.33 8.08 5.17
CA VAL A 109 -13.69 8.95 6.31
C VAL A 109 -13.50 10.43 5.95
N TRP A 110 -12.41 10.75 5.26
CA TRP A 110 -12.11 12.11 4.84
C TRP A 110 -13.17 12.71 3.92
N ILE A 111 -13.59 11.96 2.89
CA ILE A 111 -14.67 12.42 2.01
C ILE A 111 -15.99 12.57 2.78
N GLY A 112 -16.28 11.67 3.73
CA GLY A 112 -17.43 11.80 4.62
C GLY A 112 -17.40 13.09 5.44
N ILE A 113 -16.26 13.41 6.06
CA ILE A 113 -16.07 14.67 6.80
C ILE A 113 -16.19 15.88 5.87
N GLN A 114 -15.58 15.83 4.69
CA GLN A 114 -15.64 16.91 3.71
C GLN A 114 -17.09 17.21 3.29
N ILE A 115 -17.88 16.18 2.99
CA ILE A 115 -19.30 16.33 2.63
C ILE A 115 -20.09 16.85 3.84
N ALA A 116 -19.83 16.35 5.05
CA ALA A 116 -20.54 16.80 6.25
C ALA A 116 -20.28 18.28 6.56
N LEU A 117 -19.03 18.73 6.38
CA LEU A 117 -18.61 20.10 6.69
C LEU A 117 -18.97 21.09 5.58
N LEU A 118 -18.63 20.76 4.33
CA LEU A 118 -18.85 21.66 3.18
C LEU A 118 -20.27 21.58 2.63
N GLN A 119 -21.01 20.50 2.92
CA GLN A 119 -22.38 20.21 2.44
C GLN A 119 -22.56 20.33 0.92
N ILE A 120 -21.45 20.21 0.17
CA ILE A 120 -21.42 20.33 -1.28
C ILE A 120 -20.98 19.00 -1.86
N PHE A 121 -21.79 18.50 -2.79
CA PHE A 121 -21.51 17.29 -3.53
C PHE A 121 -20.83 17.62 -4.85
N PHE A 122 -19.63 17.10 -5.05
CA PHE A 122 -18.91 17.17 -6.32
C PHE A 122 -18.75 15.78 -6.93
N PHE A 123 -18.83 15.67 -8.25
CA PHE A 123 -18.69 14.40 -8.97
C PHE A 123 -17.36 13.66 -8.70
N LEU A 124 -16.30 14.40 -8.35
CA LEU A 124 -15.01 13.80 -7.97
C LEU A 124 -15.08 13.03 -6.65
N GLN A 125 -15.93 13.43 -5.70
CA GLN A 125 -16.03 12.79 -4.38
C GLN A 125 -16.38 11.28 -4.47
N PRO A 126 -17.43 10.82 -5.19
CA PRO A 126 -17.70 9.39 -5.33
C PRO A 126 -16.57 8.63 -6.05
N VAL A 127 -15.86 9.28 -6.97
CA VAL A 127 -14.68 8.68 -7.63
C VAL A 127 -13.55 8.46 -6.63
N ILE A 128 -13.27 9.43 -5.76
CA ILE A 128 -12.26 9.30 -4.70
C ILE A 128 -12.67 8.26 -3.65
N VAL A 129 -13.96 8.19 -3.29
CA VAL A 129 -14.47 7.11 -2.42
C VAL A 129 -14.26 5.73 -3.06
N ALA A 130 -14.49 5.61 -4.37
CA ALA A 130 -14.26 4.36 -5.08
C ALA A 130 -12.78 3.95 -5.03
N PHE A 131 -11.83 4.89 -5.13
CA PHE A 131 -10.41 4.59 -4.91
C PHE A 131 -10.13 4.05 -3.51
N GLY A 132 -10.71 4.64 -2.45
CA GLY A 132 -10.55 4.15 -1.08
C GLY A 132 -11.09 2.72 -0.90
N ILE A 133 -12.24 2.42 -1.52
CA ILE A 133 -12.79 1.06 -1.54
C ILE A 133 -11.88 0.09 -2.29
N ILE A 134 -11.32 0.51 -3.44
CA ILE A 134 -10.38 -0.29 -4.22
C ILE A 134 -9.13 -0.64 -3.41
N GLU A 135 -8.56 0.32 -2.66
CA GLU A 135 -7.42 0.08 -1.78
C GLU A 135 -7.74 -0.99 -0.71
N ILE A 136 -8.88 -0.86 -0.04
CA ILE A 136 -9.35 -1.84 0.95
C ILE A 136 -9.51 -3.23 0.30
N CYS A 137 -10.14 -3.30 -0.88
CA CYS A 137 -10.30 -4.55 -1.61
C CYS A 137 -8.95 -5.17 -2.00
N LEU A 138 -8.00 -4.38 -2.50
CA LEU A 138 -6.67 -4.85 -2.88
C LEU A 138 -5.89 -5.35 -1.67
N ALA A 139 -5.97 -4.67 -0.53
CA ALA A 139 -5.35 -5.12 0.73
C ALA A 139 -5.92 -6.47 1.19
N ILE A 140 -7.24 -6.67 1.09
CA ILE A 140 -7.91 -7.94 1.41
C ILE A 140 -7.50 -9.04 0.43
N LEU A 141 -7.44 -8.74 -0.87
CA LEU A 141 -7.03 -9.70 -1.90
C LEU A 141 -5.57 -10.13 -1.72
N TRP A 142 -4.69 -9.20 -1.37
CA TRP A 142 -3.31 -9.52 -1.04
C TRP A 142 -3.24 -10.43 0.19
N ARG A 143 -3.99 -10.13 1.26
CA ARG A 143 -4.08 -11.01 2.44
C ARG A 143 -4.53 -12.43 2.06
N ARG A 144 -5.56 -12.56 1.22
CA ARG A 144 -6.07 -13.87 0.74
C ARG A 144 -5.04 -14.62 -0.13
N ALA A 145 -4.29 -13.92 -0.96
CA ALA A 145 -3.25 -14.53 -1.78
C ALA A 145 -2.10 -15.10 -0.93
N LEU A 146 -1.80 -14.48 0.22
CA LEU A 146 -0.79 -14.98 1.16
C LEU A 146 -1.28 -16.21 1.93
N THR A 147 -2.56 -16.25 2.35
CA THR A 147 -3.12 -17.40 3.08
C THR A 147 -3.37 -18.63 2.19
N ARG A 148 -3.54 -18.43 0.87
CA ARG A 148 -3.70 -19.52 -0.10
C ARG A 148 -2.40 -20.17 -0.56
N ARG A 149 -1.22 -19.69 -0.12
CA ARG A 149 0.03 -20.40 -0.42
C ARG A 149 0.00 -21.76 0.30
N PRO A 150 0.06 -22.88 -0.43
CA PRO A 150 0.12 -24.20 0.19
C PRO A 150 1.31 -24.25 1.14
N ALA A 151 1.11 -24.81 2.33
CA ALA A 151 2.24 -25.21 3.17
C ALA A 151 3.15 -26.11 2.31
N PRO A 152 4.48 -25.98 2.39
CA PRO A 152 5.38 -26.93 1.75
C PRO A 152 4.94 -28.34 2.15
N PRO A 153 4.82 -29.30 1.22
CA PRO A 153 4.44 -30.66 1.55
C PRO A 153 5.35 -31.18 2.68
N PRO A 154 4.82 -31.86 3.72
CA PRO A 154 5.63 -32.41 4.81
C PRO A 154 6.64 -33.40 4.22
N GLY A 155 7.88 -32.95 4.06
CA GLY A 155 8.94 -33.71 3.40
C GLY A 155 9.91 -32.85 2.59
N ASP A 156 9.53 -31.64 2.18
CA ASP A 156 10.33 -30.79 1.29
C ASP A 156 10.92 -29.58 2.03
N THR A 157 11.58 -29.82 3.16
CA THR A 157 12.19 -28.76 3.97
C THR A 157 13.43 -28.13 3.31
N TYR A 158 13.90 -28.69 2.20
CA TYR A 158 14.91 -28.11 1.33
C TYR A 158 14.70 -28.62 -0.11
N PRO A 159 14.63 -27.76 -1.14
CA PRO A 159 14.91 -28.18 -2.50
C PRO A 159 16.41 -28.50 -2.59
N THR A 160 16.85 -29.61 -2.01
CA THR A 160 18.17 -30.15 -2.31
C THR A 160 18.07 -30.73 -3.70
N ARG A 161 18.61 -30.01 -4.68
CA ARG A 161 19.00 -30.63 -5.95
C ARG A 161 19.89 -31.83 -5.56
N PRO A 162 19.51 -33.09 -5.86
CA PRO A 162 20.34 -34.22 -5.49
C PRO A 162 21.70 -34.04 -6.17
N LEU A 163 22.79 -34.18 -5.42
CA LEU A 163 24.17 -34.00 -5.92
C LEU A 163 24.46 -34.88 -7.16
N SER A 164 23.70 -35.96 -7.35
CA SER A 164 23.73 -36.79 -8.56
C SER A 164 23.43 -36.02 -9.85
N ALA A 165 22.57 -34.98 -9.80
CA ALA A 165 22.24 -34.16 -10.97
C ALA A 165 23.36 -33.16 -11.34
N ALA A 166 24.22 -32.78 -10.38
CA ALA A 166 25.40 -31.96 -10.64
C ALA A 166 26.60 -32.79 -11.10
N ALA A 167 26.76 -34.00 -10.54
CA ALA A 167 27.87 -34.90 -10.88
C ALA A 167 27.78 -35.44 -12.32
N ASN A 168 26.57 -35.63 -12.87
CA ASN A 168 26.40 -36.21 -14.20
C ASN A 168 26.59 -35.21 -15.36
N ARG A 169 26.66 -33.90 -15.07
CA ARG A 169 26.92 -32.86 -16.08
C ARG A 169 28.41 -32.71 -16.41
N ASN A 170 29.30 -33.16 -15.52
CA ASN A 170 30.75 -33.09 -15.74
C ASN A 170 31.34 -34.38 -16.37
N ARG A 171 30.49 -35.27 -16.86
CA ARG A 171 30.87 -36.53 -17.53
C ARG A 171 30.42 -36.61 -18.99
N GLN A 172 29.90 -35.52 -19.55
CA GLN A 172 29.65 -35.34 -20.97
C GLN A 172 30.46 -34.14 -21.46
#